data_AF-A0A8C3S1Y6-F1
#
_entry.id   AF-A0A8C3S1Y6-F1
#
_cell.length_a   1.000
_cell.length_b   1.000
_cell.length_c   1.000
_cell.angle_alpha   90.00
_cell.angle_beta   90.00
_cell.angle_gamma   90.00
#
_symmetry.space_group_name_H-M   'P 1'
#
loop_
_entity.id
_entity.type
_entity.pdbx_description
1 polymer ?
#
loop_
_entity_poly.entity_id
_entity_poly.type
_entity_poly.pdbx_seq_one_letter_code
_entity_poly.pdbx_strand_id
1 'polypeptide(L)'
;MTLCFFFSSPNVCALQQVMGTKKKYFSTCRNWYQGTICGKKATTLYECCPGYMKMDGMRGCPAVAPIDHVYGTLGIVGATSTQRYSDMSKLREEIEGRGSFTFFAPSNEAWELLDQDIHSNLIDNVNIELYNALHNHMVNKRMLTKDLKNGLTLVSMYNDQQLFINHYPNGVVTINCARIIHGNQIATNGVVHVIDRVLTPAGNTIQEFLEAEDDVSSLRAAAITSGVLDTLGKPGHYTLFAPTNEAFEKLPRGVLERIMGDKVASEALIKYHILNTLQCSEAIMGGAVYETLEGSTVEVGCDGESLTVNGVKMANRKDIVTSNGVIHLIDHVLIPNSAKQVIELAGDQQTTFTDLLAQLGLTSSLRPEGQYTLLAPLNGAFSDDTLRMDQRLLKLIMQNHILKVKIGLNELYNGQNVETLGGKQLRIFVYRTAVCIENSCMVRGSKEGRNGVIHIFRQIIKPAEKSLREVLKNDKRPEPRPLSLLVNPPAQGQCMAGVIALHRHVCSATGKMFRGGRTEGEQRGCV
;
A
#
# COMPACT_ATOMS: atom_id res chain seq x y z
N MET A 1 22.59 14.04 -15.74
CA MET A 1 22.02 14.53 -17.00
C MET A 1 22.28 13.49 -18.09
N THR A 2 22.16 12.20 -17.76
CA THR A 2 22.96 11.18 -18.45
C THR A 2 22.23 9.84 -18.49
N LEU A 3 21.09 9.76 -19.19
CA LEU A 3 20.49 8.47 -19.63
C LEU A 3 19.32 8.63 -20.64
N CYS A 4 19.34 9.68 -21.48
CA CYS A 4 18.46 9.81 -22.66
C CYS A 4 19.27 9.94 -23.96
N PHE A 5 20.44 9.31 -24.01
CA PHE A 5 21.32 9.33 -25.18
C PHE A 5 21.09 8.15 -26.15
N PHE A 6 19.93 7.48 -26.09
CA PHE A 6 19.67 6.33 -26.96
C PHE A 6 18.99 6.67 -28.30
N PHE A 7 18.58 7.93 -28.51
CA PHE A 7 18.29 8.44 -29.86
C PHE A 7 18.82 9.87 -29.99
N SER A 8 19.73 10.09 -30.93
CA SER A 8 20.49 11.33 -31.19
C SER A 8 19.63 12.47 -31.77
N SER A 9 18.35 12.53 -31.44
CA SER A 9 17.37 13.45 -32.03
C SER A 9 17.09 14.60 -31.05
N PRO A 10 17.25 15.88 -31.45
CA PRO A 10 17.06 17.03 -30.57
C PRO A 10 15.61 17.16 -30.10
N ASN A 11 15.43 17.55 -28.82
CA ASN A 11 14.16 17.92 -28.19
C ASN A 11 13.02 16.89 -28.31
N VAL A 12 13.37 15.60 -28.30
CA VAL A 12 12.42 14.50 -28.22
C VAL A 12 12.22 14.09 -26.77
N CYS A 13 10.97 13.95 -26.37
CA CYS A 13 10.56 13.51 -25.04
C CYS A 13 9.97 12.10 -25.10
N ALA A 14 10.22 11.32 -24.05
CA ALA A 14 9.69 9.98 -23.91
C ALA A 14 8.41 10.00 -23.07
N LEU A 15 7.35 9.43 -23.61
CA LEU A 15 6.08 9.20 -22.93
C LEU A 15 5.88 7.70 -22.77
N GLN A 16 5.36 7.27 -21.63
CA GLN A 16 4.92 5.89 -21.44
C GLN A 16 3.43 5.81 -21.68
N GLN A 17 3.02 5.05 -22.69
CA GLN A 17 1.61 4.74 -22.93
C GLN A 17 1.29 3.35 -22.40
N VAL A 18 0.22 3.24 -21.62
CA VAL A 18 -0.24 1.97 -21.09
C VAL A 18 -0.92 1.17 -22.20
N MET A 19 -0.48 -0.07 -22.42
CA MET A 19 -1.02 -0.93 -23.47
C MET A 19 -2.51 -1.19 -23.26
N GLY A 20 -3.30 -0.94 -24.31
CA GLY A 20 -4.75 -1.09 -24.29
C GLY A 20 -5.51 0.12 -23.72
N THR A 21 -4.83 1.21 -23.36
CA THR A 21 -5.47 2.47 -22.96
C THR A 21 -4.89 3.66 -23.71
N LYS A 22 -5.58 4.81 -23.63
CA LYS A 22 -5.07 6.10 -24.13
C LYS A 22 -4.23 6.85 -23.09
N LYS A 23 -4.00 6.29 -21.88
CA LYS A 23 -3.27 6.97 -20.81
C LYS A 23 -1.79 7.08 -21.15
N LYS A 24 -1.31 8.32 -21.22
CA LYS A 24 0.09 8.67 -21.42
C LYS A 24 0.66 9.31 -20.16
N TYR A 25 1.84 8.86 -19.75
CA TYR A 25 2.61 9.41 -18.63
C TYR A 25 3.88 10.04 -19.17
N PHE A 26 4.07 11.31 -18.87
CA PHE A 26 5.30 12.00 -19.25
C PHE A 26 6.44 11.53 -18.35
N SER A 27 7.51 11.00 -18.96
CA SER A 27 8.73 10.67 -18.23
C SER A 27 9.77 11.75 -18.52
N THR A 28 10.24 12.44 -17.49
CA THR A 28 11.49 13.18 -17.64
C THR A 28 12.60 12.15 -17.76
N CYS A 29 13.60 12.40 -18.61
CA CYS A 29 14.78 11.54 -18.77
C CYS A 29 15.57 11.21 -17.48
N ARG A 30 15.20 11.82 -16.35
CA ARG A 30 15.74 11.55 -15.01
C ARG A 30 14.92 10.51 -14.22
N ASN A 31 13.65 10.28 -14.55
CA ASN A 31 12.74 9.42 -13.79
C ASN A 31 12.34 8.19 -14.63
N TRP A 32 12.97 7.06 -14.26
CA TRP A 32 12.47 5.68 -14.29
C TRP A 32 11.40 5.33 -15.34
N TYR A 33 11.80 4.59 -16.38
CA TYR A 33 10.88 3.83 -17.22
C TYR A 33 10.27 2.68 -16.40
N GLN A 34 8.98 2.77 -16.06
CA GLN A 34 8.29 1.63 -15.49
C GLN A 34 7.91 0.68 -16.63
N GLY A 35 8.49 -0.52 -16.66
CA GLY A 35 8.14 -1.55 -17.66
C GLY A 35 6.67 -1.97 -17.60
N THR A 36 6.02 -1.72 -16.47
CA THR A 36 4.59 -1.91 -16.24
C THR A 36 4.04 -0.76 -15.40
N ILE A 37 2.87 -0.23 -15.78
CA ILE A 37 2.11 0.77 -15.01
C ILE A 37 0.77 0.12 -14.68
N CYS A 38 0.39 0.11 -13.40
CA CYS A 38 -0.84 -0.54 -12.92
C CYS A 38 -1.01 -1.98 -13.43
N GLY A 39 0.05 -2.80 -13.37
CA GLY A 39 0.05 -4.20 -13.82
C GLY A 39 -0.02 -4.41 -15.34
N LYS A 40 -0.20 -3.35 -16.13
CA LYS A 40 -0.24 -3.39 -17.60
C LYS A 40 1.12 -3.02 -18.18
N LYS A 41 1.52 -3.66 -19.28
CA LYS A 41 2.76 -3.29 -20.00
C LYS A 41 2.64 -1.85 -20.49
N ALA A 42 3.70 -1.07 -20.34
CA ALA A 42 3.77 0.27 -20.89
C ALA A 42 4.77 0.31 -22.05
N THR A 43 4.36 0.88 -23.18
CA THR A 43 5.23 1.11 -24.34
C THR A 43 5.74 2.55 -24.33
N THR A 44 7.02 2.72 -24.63
CA THR A 44 7.61 4.05 -24.77
C THR A 44 7.29 4.63 -26.14
N LEU A 45 6.63 5.77 -26.15
CA LEU A 45 6.38 6.60 -27.31
C LEU A 45 7.32 7.81 -27.28
N TYR A 46 7.82 8.22 -28.44
CA TYR A 46 8.68 9.38 -28.58
C TYR A 46 7.95 10.48 -29.34
N GLU A 47 7.70 11.60 -28.66
CA GLU A 47 7.04 12.78 -29.22
C GLU A 47 7.94 14.01 -29.00
N CYS A 48 7.59 15.15 -29.60
CA CYS A 48 8.31 16.38 -29.34
C CYS A 48 8.10 16.82 -27.90
N CYS A 49 9.17 17.32 -27.26
CA CYS A 49 9.03 17.96 -25.96
C CYS A 49 8.11 19.18 -26.05
N PRO A 50 7.44 19.56 -24.95
CA PRO A 50 6.65 20.79 -24.89
C PRO A 50 7.45 21.99 -25.42
N GLY A 51 6.85 22.77 -26.32
CA GLY A 51 7.48 23.91 -26.99
C GLY A 51 8.31 23.57 -28.24
N TYR A 52 8.35 22.32 -28.71
CA TYR A 52 9.11 21.93 -29.91
C TYR A 52 8.24 21.21 -30.94
N MET A 53 8.63 21.29 -32.21
CA MET A 53 7.92 20.67 -33.34
C MET A 53 8.89 20.01 -34.33
N LYS A 54 8.36 19.06 -35.10
CA LYS A 54 9.09 18.42 -36.20
C LYS A 54 9.21 19.38 -37.38
N MET A 55 10.29 19.24 -38.14
CA MET A 55 10.44 19.86 -39.45
C MET A 55 10.63 18.76 -40.51
N ASP A 56 10.01 18.94 -41.67
CA ASP A 56 10.08 17.97 -42.76
C ASP A 56 11.54 17.74 -43.17
N GLY A 57 11.91 16.46 -43.34
CA GLY A 57 13.27 16.05 -43.68
C GLY A 57 14.28 16.09 -42.53
N MET A 58 13.92 16.55 -41.32
CA MET A 58 14.83 16.59 -40.16
C MET A 58 14.52 15.55 -39.09
N ARG A 59 15.56 15.02 -38.44
CA ARG A 59 15.42 14.08 -37.32
C ARG A 59 15.09 14.83 -36.03
N GLY A 60 14.16 14.29 -35.25
CA GLY A 60 13.75 14.84 -33.96
C GLY A 60 12.80 16.04 -34.07
N CYS A 61 12.92 16.95 -33.12
CA CYS A 61 12.10 18.16 -33.02
C CYS A 61 12.99 19.41 -32.96
N PRO A 62 13.65 19.74 -34.09
CA PRO A 62 14.65 20.82 -34.12
C PRO A 62 14.02 22.22 -34.06
N ALA A 63 12.75 22.38 -34.40
CA ALA A 63 12.07 23.67 -34.38
C ALA A 63 11.40 23.92 -33.02
N VAL A 64 11.41 25.18 -32.60
CA VAL A 64 10.60 25.66 -31.47
C VAL A 64 9.20 25.93 -32.01
N ALA A 65 8.17 25.43 -31.31
CA ALA A 65 6.80 25.73 -31.64
C ALA A 65 6.58 27.26 -31.56
N PRO A 66 5.85 27.86 -32.51
CA PRO A 66 5.58 29.30 -32.45
C PRO A 66 4.90 29.63 -31.12
N ILE A 67 5.34 30.70 -30.48
CA ILE A 67 4.69 31.19 -29.27
C ILE A 67 3.52 32.04 -29.74
N ASP A 68 2.33 31.70 -29.27
CA ASP A 68 1.11 32.45 -29.53
C ASP A 68 0.52 32.92 -28.19
N HIS A 69 -0.53 33.73 -28.20
CA HIS A 69 -1.33 33.98 -26.99
C HIS A 69 -1.97 32.68 -26.48
N VAL A 70 -2.51 32.70 -25.26
CA VAL A 70 -3.06 31.51 -24.61
C VAL A 70 -4.11 30.82 -25.46
N TYR A 71 -5.01 31.56 -26.13
CA TYR A 71 -6.01 30.98 -27.04
C TYR A 71 -5.39 30.20 -28.22
N GLY A 72 -4.41 30.76 -28.92
CA GLY A 72 -3.75 30.08 -30.05
C GLY A 72 -2.95 28.88 -29.57
N THR A 73 -2.34 28.99 -28.39
CA THR A 73 -1.61 27.90 -27.73
C THR A 73 -2.50 26.70 -27.43
N LEU A 74 -3.80 26.88 -27.14
CA LEU A 74 -4.74 25.75 -26.99
C LEU A 74 -4.78 24.86 -28.25
N GLY A 75 -4.76 25.47 -29.43
CA GLY A 75 -4.70 24.75 -30.71
C GLY A 75 -3.35 24.04 -30.91
N ILE A 76 -2.24 24.71 -30.56
CA ILE A 76 -0.88 24.13 -30.65
C ILE A 76 -0.75 22.87 -29.80
N VAL A 77 -1.38 22.84 -28.62
CA VAL A 77 -1.33 21.69 -27.71
C VAL A 77 -2.42 20.64 -27.98
N GLY A 78 -3.25 20.86 -29.02
CA GLY A 78 -4.31 19.93 -29.43
C GLY A 78 -5.57 19.96 -28.55
N ALA A 79 -5.72 20.93 -27.65
CA ALA A 79 -6.91 21.12 -26.81
C ALA A 79 -8.03 21.87 -27.59
N THR A 80 -8.38 21.36 -28.77
CA THR A 80 -9.29 22.01 -29.72
C THR A 80 -10.71 22.17 -29.19
N SER A 81 -11.21 21.24 -28.37
CA SER A 81 -12.52 21.38 -27.71
C SER A 81 -12.51 22.55 -26.74
N THR A 82 -11.49 22.66 -25.89
CA THR A 82 -11.31 23.79 -24.97
C THR A 82 -11.15 25.11 -25.73
N GLN A 83 -10.42 25.11 -26.85
CA GLN A 83 -10.29 26.29 -27.72
C GLN A 83 -11.65 26.74 -28.28
N ARG A 84 -12.44 25.81 -28.82
CA ARG A 84 -13.78 26.09 -29.33
C ARG A 84 -14.71 26.61 -28.23
N TYR A 85 -14.70 25.99 -27.06
CA TYR A 85 -15.51 26.45 -25.93
C TYR A 85 -15.09 27.84 -25.43
N SER A 86 -13.79 28.16 -25.47
CA SER A 86 -13.29 29.50 -25.15
C SER A 86 -13.78 30.58 -26.14
N ASP A 87 -13.93 30.21 -27.42
CA ASP A 87 -14.49 31.08 -28.46
C ASP A 87 -16.00 31.29 -28.24
N MET A 88 -16.74 30.20 -28.00
CA MET A 88 -18.19 30.23 -27.79
C MET A 88 -18.62 30.98 -26.52
N SER A 89 -17.80 30.97 -25.47
CA SER A 89 -18.09 31.61 -24.18
C SER A 89 -17.65 33.08 -24.11
N LYS A 90 -17.07 33.65 -25.18
CA LYS A 90 -16.44 34.98 -25.21
C LYS A 90 -15.19 35.14 -24.34
N LEU A 91 -14.67 34.06 -23.77
CA LEU A 91 -13.39 34.06 -23.05
C LEU A 91 -12.21 34.41 -23.96
N ARG A 92 -12.32 34.09 -25.27
CA ARG A 92 -11.26 34.31 -26.26
C ARG A 92 -10.64 35.71 -26.20
N GLU A 93 -11.44 36.76 -26.21
CA GLU A 93 -10.93 38.15 -26.26
C GLU A 93 -10.02 38.46 -25.06
N GLU A 94 -10.32 37.90 -23.90
CA GLU A 94 -9.53 38.06 -22.67
C GLU A 94 -8.18 37.34 -22.77
N ILE A 95 -8.18 36.08 -23.22
CA ILE A 95 -6.97 35.25 -23.32
C ILE A 95 -6.14 35.48 -24.60
N GLU A 96 -6.63 36.29 -25.54
CA GLU A 96 -5.82 36.94 -26.59
C GLU A 96 -5.24 38.28 -26.12
N GLY A 97 -5.91 38.93 -25.17
CA GLY A 97 -5.59 40.25 -24.66
C GLY A 97 -4.39 40.32 -23.71
N ARG A 98 -4.28 41.46 -23.02
CA ARG A 98 -3.20 41.72 -22.07
C ARG A 98 -3.45 40.97 -20.76
N GLY A 99 -2.42 40.34 -20.23
CA GLY A 99 -2.49 39.64 -18.95
C GLY A 99 -1.36 38.63 -18.81
N SER A 100 -1.40 37.88 -17.72
CA SER A 100 -0.51 36.75 -17.47
C SER A 100 -1.35 35.62 -16.91
N PHE A 101 -1.66 34.62 -17.72
CA PHE A 101 -2.60 33.57 -17.35
C PHE A 101 -1.92 32.21 -17.20
N THR A 102 -2.47 31.36 -16.36
CA THR A 102 -2.27 29.91 -16.42
C THR A 102 -3.59 29.27 -16.77
N PHE A 103 -3.64 28.49 -17.86
CA PHE A 103 -4.83 27.76 -18.26
C PHE A 103 -4.57 26.26 -18.10
N PHE A 104 -5.30 25.62 -17.18
CA PHE A 104 -5.38 24.17 -17.07
C PHE A 104 -6.41 23.63 -18.07
N ALA A 105 -6.03 23.52 -19.33
CA ALA A 105 -6.94 23.18 -20.43
C ALA A 105 -7.30 21.68 -20.42
N PRO A 106 -8.58 21.29 -20.28
CA PRO A 106 -8.96 19.89 -20.46
C PRO A 106 -8.64 19.41 -21.88
N SER A 107 -8.19 18.16 -22.00
CA SER A 107 -8.00 17.53 -23.32
C SER A 107 -9.33 17.29 -24.02
N ASN A 108 -9.30 16.93 -25.30
CA ASN A 108 -10.53 16.61 -26.03
C ASN A 108 -11.24 15.40 -25.41
N GLU A 109 -10.48 14.38 -25.01
CA GLU A 109 -10.98 13.18 -24.33
C GLU A 109 -11.57 13.52 -22.96
N ALA A 110 -11.01 14.51 -22.25
CA ALA A 110 -11.55 14.96 -20.97
C ALA A 110 -12.98 15.49 -21.10
N TRP A 111 -13.28 16.20 -22.19
CA TRP A 111 -14.63 16.66 -22.51
C TRP A 111 -15.55 15.52 -22.96
N GLU A 112 -15.03 14.54 -23.71
CA GLU A 112 -15.80 13.35 -24.12
C GLU A 112 -16.19 12.45 -22.94
N LEU A 113 -15.37 12.43 -21.88
CA LEU A 113 -15.61 11.66 -20.66
C LEU A 113 -16.47 12.41 -19.62
N LEU A 114 -16.80 13.69 -19.87
CA LEU A 114 -17.68 14.43 -19.00
C LEU A 114 -19.09 13.85 -19.07
N ASP A 115 -19.78 13.82 -17.94
CA ASP A 115 -21.18 13.40 -17.87
C ASP A 115 -22.03 14.20 -18.87
N GLN A 116 -22.93 13.51 -19.59
CA GLN A 116 -23.66 14.11 -20.72
C GLN A 116 -24.59 15.23 -20.27
N ASP A 117 -25.21 15.10 -19.10
CA ASP A 117 -26.13 16.12 -18.58
C ASP A 117 -25.35 17.36 -18.12
N ILE A 118 -24.19 17.16 -17.47
CA ILE A 118 -23.29 18.27 -17.12
C ILE A 118 -22.79 18.96 -18.41
N HIS A 119 -22.40 18.17 -19.40
CA HIS A 119 -21.85 18.69 -20.65
C HIS A 119 -22.88 19.50 -21.43
N SER A 120 -24.13 19.03 -21.54
CA SER A 120 -25.21 19.77 -22.20
C SER A 120 -25.53 21.07 -21.46
N ASN A 121 -25.63 21.03 -20.13
CA ASN A 121 -25.91 22.22 -19.32
C ASN A 121 -24.86 23.32 -19.51
N LEU A 122 -23.58 22.95 -19.65
CA LEU A 122 -22.52 23.91 -19.95
C LEU A 122 -22.69 24.53 -21.34
N ILE A 123 -22.98 23.72 -22.36
CA ILE A 123 -23.10 24.19 -23.75
C ILE A 123 -24.38 25.01 -23.96
N ASP A 124 -25.47 24.68 -23.28
CA ASP A 124 -26.74 25.39 -23.43
C ASP A 124 -26.68 26.81 -22.86
N ASN A 125 -25.78 27.06 -21.89
CA ASN A 125 -25.57 28.38 -21.30
C ASN A 125 -24.10 28.84 -21.43
N VAL A 126 -23.66 29.07 -22.67
CA VAL A 126 -22.27 29.42 -22.98
C VAL A 126 -21.77 30.71 -22.32
N ASN A 127 -22.65 31.70 -22.12
CA ASN A 127 -22.26 33.02 -21.62
C ASN A 127 -22.04 33.05 -20.11
N ILE A 128 -22.60 32.09 -19.37
CA ILE A 128 -22.54 32.06 -17.90
C ILE A 128 -21.86 30.77 -17.47
N GLU A 129 -22.49 29.62 -17.69
CA GLU A 129 -22.00 28.34 -17.14
C GLU A 129 -20.69 27.91 -17.79
N LEU A 130 -20.59 27.92 -19.12
CA LEU A 130 -19.33 27.57 -19.80
C LEU A 130 -18.22 28.59 -19.52
N TYR A 131 -18.54 29.89 -19.53
CA TYR A 131 -17.60 30.94 -19.20
C TYR A 131 -17.04 30.77 -17.78
N ASN A 132 -17.91 30.55 -16.79
CA ASN A 132 -17.54 30.31 -15.39
C ASN A 132 -16.73 29.03 -15.22
N ALA A 133 -17.15 27.94 -15.88
CA ALA A 133 -16.44 26.67 -15.85
C ALA A 133 -15.01 26.84 -16.38
N LEU A 134 -14.81 27.52 -17.51
CA LEU A 134 -13.48 27.77 -18.07
C LEU A 134 -12.65 28.71 -17.18
N HIS A 135 -13.26 29.73 -16.56
CA HIS A 135 -12.58 30.58 -15.57
C HIS A 135 -12.11 29.81 -14.34
N ASN A 136 -12.85 28.77 -13.94
CA ASN A 136 -12.40 27.87 -12.86
C ASN A 136 -11.14 27.08 -13.26
N HIS A 137 -10.86 26.92 -14.55
CA HIS A 137 -9.63 26.29 -15.04
C HIS A 137 -8.46 27.27 -15.20
N MET A 138 -8.67 28.54 -14.85
CA MET A 138 -7.70 29.61 -15.08
C MET A 138 -7.21 30.24 -13.79
N VAL A 139 -5.97 30.72 -13.82
CA VAL A 139 -5.36 31.52 -12.75
C VAL A 139 -4.75 32.77 -13.38
N ASN A 140 -4.93 33.92 -12.73
CA ASN A 140 -4.50 35.26 -13.19
C ASN A 140 -2.98 35.55 -13.03
N LYS A 141 -2.16 34.49 -13.04
CA LYS A 141 -0.69 34.58 -13.05
C LYS A 141 -0.13 33.36 -13.78
N ARG A 142 1.04 33.52 -14.40
CA ARG A 142 1.79 32.41 -15.02
C ARG A 142 2.45 31.52 -13.97
N MET A 143 2.09 30.24 -13.95
CA MET A 143 2.56 29.21 -13.03
C MET A 143 3.10 28.01 -13.83
N LEU A 144 4.39 27.73 -13.74
CA LEU A 144 4.97 26.54 -14.38
C LEU A 144 4.85 25.32 -13.45
N THR A 145 5.02 24.10 -13.96
CA THR A 145 4.92 22.89 -13.13
C THR A 145 5.93 22.86 -11.97
N LYS A 146 7.07 23.55 -12.11
CA LYS A 146 8.05 23.73 -11.02
C LYS A 146 7.54 24.63 -9.88
N ASP A 147 6.58 25.50 -10.17
CA ASP A 147 5.96 26.42 -9.21
C ASP A 147 4.73 25.77 -8.54
N LEU A 148 4.17 24.72 -9.17
CA LEU A 148 3.08 23.87 -8.69
C LEU A 148 3.59 22.86 -7.64
N LYS A 149 3.87 23.36 -6.44
CA LYS A 149 4.34 22.54 -5.31
C LYS A 149 3.20 21.69 -4.71
N ASN A 150 3.57 20.59 -4.06
CA ASN A 150 2.62 19.72 -3.37
C ASN A 150 1.90 20.45 -2.23
N GLY A 151 0.58 20.32 -2.15
CA GLY A 151 -0.27 20.97 -1.14
C GLY A 151 -0.49 22.47 -1.38
N LEU A 152 -0.13 22.99 -2.56
CA LEU A 152 -0.38 24.39 -2.91
C LEU A 152 -1.86 24.58 -3.24
N THR A 153 -2.48 25.59 -2.64
CA THR A 153 -3.81 26.06 -3.05
C THR A 153 -3.68 27.32 -3.90
N LEU A 154 -4.27 27.30 -5.09
CA LEU A 154 -4.40 28.46 -5.97
C LEU A 154 -5.85 28.95 -5.96
N VAL A 155 -6.04 30.24 -6.26
CA VAL A 155 -7.36 30.83 -6.45
C VAL A 155 -7.60 30.90 -7.96
N SER A 156 -8.70 30.32 -8.42
CA SER A 156 -9.10 30.38 -9.83
C SER A 156 -9.65 31.76 -10.19
N MET A 157 -9.86 32.01 -11.48
CA MET A 157 -10.46 33.26 -11.95
C MET A 157 -12.00 33.25 -11.83
N TYR A 158 -12.59 32.22 -11.23
CA TYR A 158 -14.03 32.12 -11.00
C TYR A 158 -14.35 32.12 -9.50
N ASN A 159 -15.05 33.17 -9.04
CA ASN A 159 -15.62 33.29 -7.69
C ASN A 159 -14.67 32.87 -6.54
N ASP A 160 -13.39 33.22 -6.68
CA ASP A 160 -12.30 32.84 -5.76
C ASP A 160 -12.24 31.35 -5.40
N GLN A 161 -12.69 30.47 -6.31
CA GLN A 161 -12.68 29.03 -6.08
C GLN A 161 -11.25 28.50 -5.94
N GLN A 162 -11.09 27.53 -5.05
CA GLN A 162 -9.78 26.96 -4.74
C GLN A 162 -9.44 25.81 -5.69
N LEU A 163 -8.23 25.86 -6.22
CA LEU A 163 -7.59 24.81 -6.99
C LEU A 163 -6.50 24.15 -6.14
N PHE A 164 -6.68 22.87 -5.85
CA PHE A 164 -5.80 22.08 -5.00
C PHE A 164 -4.73 21.39 -5.86
N ILE A 165 -3.48 21.78 -5.66
CA ILE A 165 -2.33 21.32 -6.43
C ILE A 165 -1.56 20.27 -5.62
N ASN A 166 -1.34 19.10 -6.22
CA ASN A 166 -0.50 18.04 -5.64
C ASN A 166 0.62 17.66 -6.60
N HIS A 167 1.81 17.45 -6.07
CA HIS A 167 2.99 17.06 -6.83
C HIS A 167 3.66 15.88 -6.14
N TYR A 168 3.61 14.73 -6.81
CA TYR A 168 4.00 13.45 -6.25
C TYR A 168 5.47 13.13 -6.54
N PRO A 169 6.13 12.30 -5.71
CA PRO A 169 7.54 11.94 -5.91
C PRO A 169 7.85 11.27 -7.26
N ASN A 170 6.86 10.63 -7.89
CA ASN A 170 6.97 10.05 -9.23
C ASN A 170 6.96 11.11 -10.35
N GLY A 171 6.74 12.40 -10.03
CA GLY A 171 6.69 13.51 -10.98
C GLY A 171 5.29 13.80 -11.54
N VAL A 172 4.27 13.05 -11.12
CA VAL A 172 2.88 13.36 -11.46
C VAL A 172 2.45 14.64 -10.75
N VAL A 173 1.84 15.55 -11.49
CA VAL A 173 1.24 16.78 -10.96
C VAL A 173 -0.25 16.74 -11.25
N THR A 174 -1.07 17.06 -10.25
CA THR A 174 -2.53 17.08 -10.36
C THR A 174 -3.13 18.39 -9.85
N ILE A 175 -4.23 18.82 -10.46
CA ILE A 175 -5.08 19.94 -10.04
C ILE A 175 -6.48 19.39 -9.78
N ASN A 176 -6.99 19.48 -8.55
CA ASN A 176 -8.23 18.80 -8.11
C ASN A 176 -8.28 17.34 -8.62
N CYS A 177 -7.17 16.61 -8.43
CA CYS A 177 -6.96 15.24 -8.93
C CYS A 177 -7.02 15.02 -10.45
N ALA A 178 -7.21 16.05 -11.28
CA ALA A 178 -6.96 15.98 -12.72
C ALA A 178 -5.45 16.08 -12.99
N ARG A 179 -4.88 15.10 -13.68
CA ARG A 179 -3.45 15.01 -13.95
C ARG A 179 -3.06 15.88 -15.14
N ILE A 180 -1.92 16.56 -15.02
CA ILE A 180 -1.29 17.24 -16.16
C ILE A 180 -0.72 16.19 -17.11
N ILE A 181 -1.24 16.14 -18.35
CA ILE A 181 -0.72 15.31 -19.44
C ILE A 181 0.45 16.02 -20.12
N HIS A 182 0.25 17.28 -20.53
CA HIS A 182 1.25 18.10 -21.20
C HIS A 182 1.39 19.45 -20.49
N GLY A 183 2.47 19.63 -19.74
CA GLY A 183 2.71 20.86 -18.99
C GLY A 183 3.67 21.83 -19.69
N ASN A 184 3.67 23.07 -19.20
CA ASN A 184 4.62 24.15 -19.52
C ASN A 184 4.60 24.62 -20.98
N GLN A 185 3.44 24.69 -21.61
CA GLN A 185 3.33 25.22 -22.96
C GLN A 185 3.25 26.74 -22.90
N ILE A 186 4.35 27.41 -23.24
CA ILE A 186 4.50 28.85 -23.03
C ILE A 186 3.70 29.61 -24.09
N ALA A 187 2.93 30.59 -23.61
CA ALA A 187 2.22 31.56 -24.44
C ALA A 187 2.79 32.97 -24.24
N THR A 188 2.50 33.90 -25.15
CA THR A 188 2.95 35.30 -25.08
C THR A 188 2.42 36.01 -23.82
N ASN A 189 1.19 35.69 -23.41
CA ASN A 189 0.49 36.24 -22.25
C ASN A 189 0.20 35.16 -21.17
N GLY A 190 0.96 34.06 -21.12
CA GLY A 190 0.70 33.03 -20.11
C GLY A 190 1.40 31.68 -20.29
N VAL A 191 0.74 30.64 -19.81
CA VAL A 191 1.12 29.23 -19.96
C VAL A 191 -0.12 28.34 -20.00
N VAL A 192 -0.07 27.29 -20.83
CA VAL A 192 -1.10 26.25 -20.92
C VAL A 192 -0.55 24.94 -20.35
N HIS A 193 -1.37 24.26 -19.55
CA HIS A 193 -1.17 22.88 -19.12
C HIS A 193 -2.37 22.05 -19.53
N VAL A 194 -2.17 21.02 -20.34
CA VAL A 194 -3.25 20.09 -20.72
C VAL A 194 -3.51 19.11 -19.58
N ILE A 195 -4.75 19.00 -19.13
CA ILE A 195 -5.19 18.10 -18.06
C ILE A 195 -6.12 17.00 -18.59
N ASP A 196 -6.20 15.89 -17.87
CA ASP A 196 -6.94 14.69 -18.30
C ASP A 196 -8.43 14.65 -17.93
N ARG A 197 -8.92 15.65 -17.20
CA ARG A 197 -10.33 15.77 -16.78
C ARG A 197 -10.76 17.23 -16.74
N VAL A 198 -12.06 17.47 -16.94
CA VAL A 198 -12.67 18.78 -16.67
C VAL A 198 -12.75 18.98 -15.16
N LEU A 199 -12.23 20.10 -14.67
CA LEU A 199 -12.25 20.48 -13.26
C LEU A 199 -13.66 20.87 -12.85
N THR A 200 -14.17 20.19 -11.84
CA THR A 200 -15.32 20.65 -11.08
C THR A 200 -14.83 21.44 -9.86
N PRO A 201 -15.61 22.42 -9.38
CA PRO A 201 -15.36 23.02 -8.08
C PRO A 201 -15.21 21.93 -7.01
N ALA A 202 -14.24 22.09 -6.11
CA ALA A 202 -14.13 21.17 -4.99
C ALA A 202 -15.41 21.24 -4.15
N GLY A 203 -15.89 20.08 -3.71
CA GLY A 203 -16.99 20.03 -2.76
C GLY A 203 -16.58 20.60 -1.41
N ASN A 204 -17.53 20.59 -0.48
CA ASN A 204 -17.26 20.96 0.90
C ASN A 204 -16.34 19.94 1.59
N THR A 205 -16.22 19.98 2.92
CA THR A 205 -15.35 19.07 3.66
C THR A 205 -15.74 17.59 3.49
N ILE A 206 -14.83 16.67 3.81
CA ILE A 206 -15.15 15.22 3.84
C ILE A 206 -16.35 14.96 4.75
N GLN A 207 -16.41 15.60 5.92
CA GLN A 207 -17.55 15.48 6.83
C GLN A 207 -18.87 15.84 6.14
N GLU A 208 -18.94 17.00 5.49
CA GLU A 208 -20.17 17.45 4.83
C GLU A 208 -20.57 16.54 3.66
N PHE A 209 -19.60 15.99 2.93
CA PHE A 209 -19.89 14.95 1.92
C PHE A 209 -20.55 13.72 2.56
N LEU A 210 -20.00 13.21 3.66
CA LEU A 210 -20.58 12.06 4.37
C LEU A 210 -21.97 12.34 4.96
N GLU A 211 -22.28 13.60 5.25
CA GLU A 211 -23.60 14.00 5.76
C GLU A 211 -24.66 14.12 4.66
N ALA A 212 -24.25 14.39 3.42
CA ALA A 212 -25.13 14.61 2.27
C ALA A 212 -25.32 13.37 1.37
N GLU A 213 -24.35 12.45 1.34
CA GLU A 213 -24.36 11.28 0.46
C GLU A 213 -25.05 10.06 1.11
N ASP A 214 -26.13 9.58 0.51
CA ASP A 214 -26.96 8.50 1.06
C ASP A 214 -26.24 7.13 1.01
N ASP A 215 -25.43 6.90 -0.03
CA ASP A 215 -24.68 5.66 -0.29
C ASP A 215 -23.63 5.35 0.79
N VAL A 216 -23.31 6.31 1.67
CA VAL A 216 -22.33 6.19 2.76
C VAL A 216 -22.94 6.40 4.15
N SER A 217 -24.27 6.31 4.28
CA SER A 217 -24.98 6.51 5.55
C SER A 217 -24.50 5.57 6.69
N SER A 218 -24.14 4.32 6.38
CA SER A 218 -23.56 3.37 7.34
C SER A 218 -22.19 3.81 7.86
N LEU A 219 -21.34 4.33 6.96
CA LEU A 219 -20.05 4.90 7.32
C LEU A 219 -20.22 6.14 8.19
N ARG A 220 -21.14 7.04 7.82
CA ARG A 220 -21.48 8.23 8.60
C ARG A 220 -21.88 7.86 10.03
N ALA A 221 -22.83 6.92 10.18
CA ALA A 221 -23.26 6.46 11.50
C ALA A 221 -22.09 5.91 12.32
N ALA A 222 -21.21 5.10 11.69
CA ALA A 222 -20.05 4.55 12.36
C ALA A 222 -19.00 5.61 12.75
N ALA A 223 -18.79 6.62 11.91
CA ALA A 223 -17.92 7.76 12.19
C ALA A 223 -18.44 8.64 13.35
N ILE A 224 -19.77 8.79 13.48
CA ILE A 224 -20.41 9.48 14.61
C ILE A 224 -20.20 8.68 15.89
N THR A 225 -20.52 7.38 15.90
CA THR A 225 -20.39 6.52 17.10
C THR A 225 -18.93 6.43 17.58
N SER A 226 -17.97 6.39 16.67
CA SER A 226 -16.54 6.36 17.00
C SER A 226 -15.96 7.73 17.38
N GLY A 227 -16.70 8.84 17.19
CA GLY A 227 -16.21 10.19 17.45
C GLY A 227 -15.14 10.67 16.47
N VAL A 228 -15.04 10.06 15.29
CA VAL A 228 -14.03 10.40 14.27
C VAL A 228 -14.56 11.40 13.24
N LEU A 229 -15.90 11.54 13.09
CA LEU A 229 -16.51 12.42 12.09
C LEU A 229 -15.99 13.86 12.15
N ASP A 230 -15.89 14.45 13.35
CA ASP A 230 -15.37 15.82 13.53
C ASP A 230 -13.93 15.99 13.05
N THR A 231 -13.12 14.92 13.05
CA THR A 231 -11.75 14.96 12.50
C THR A 231 -11.76 15.12 10.99
N LEU A 232 -12.78 14.56 10.31
CA LEU A 232 -12.99 14.67 8.86
C LEU A 232 -13.56 16.03 8.43
N GLY A 233 -14.01 16.87 9.36
CA GLY A 233 -14.37 18.27 9.09
C GLY A 233 -13.22 19.26 9.28
N LYS A 234 -12.12 18.84 9.92
CA LYS A 234 -10.99 19.73 10.21
C LYS A 234 -10.16 20.01 8.95
N PRO A 235 -9.49 21.19 8.88
CA PRO A 235 -8.51 21.46 7.84
C PRO A 235 -7.42 20.38 7.80
N GLY A 236 -7.01 19.99 6.60
CA GLY A 236 -6.01 18.94 6.40
C GLY A 236 -5.94 18.48 4.95
N HIS A 237 -5.14 17.44 4.71
CA HIS A 237 -5.01 16.78 3.42
C HIS A 237 -5.21 15.28 3.60
N TYR A 238 -6.48 14.87 3.69
CA TYR A 238 -6.83 13.47 3.93
C TYR A 238 -7.09 12.71 2.64
N THR A 239 -6.91 11.40 2.69
CA THR A 239 -7.56 10.47 1.75
C THR A 239 -8.49 9.57 2.54
N LEU A 240 -9.77 9.58 2.22
CA LEU A 240 -10.76 8.66 2.80
C LEU A 240 -11.10 7.58 1.79
N PHE A 241 -10.87 6.32 2.15
CA PHE A 241 -11.48 5.19 1.47
C PHE A 241 -12.85 4.94 2.10
N ALA A 242 -13.91 5.47 1.50
CA ALA A 242 -15.25 5.45 2.10
C ALA A 242 -16.02 4.17 1.70
N PRO A 243 -16.21 3.20 2.61
CA PRO A 243 -17.06 2.05 2.33
C PRO A 243 -18.51 2.47 2.14
N THR A 244 -19.10 1.98 1.06
CA THR A 244 -20.53 2.11 0.73
C THR A 244 -21.41 1.29 1.67
N ASN A 245 -22.72 1.55 1.70
CA ASN A 245 -23.68 0.75 2.48
C ASN A 245 -23.60 -0.74 2.11
N GLU A 246 -23.48 -1.05 0.81
CA GLU A 246 -23.32 -2.41 0.31
C GLU A 246 -22.04 -3.07 0.84
N ALA A 247 -20.97 -2.28 1.06
CA ALA A 247 -19.74 -2.80 1.66
C ALA A 247 -19.96 -3.26 3.11
N PHE A 248 -20.78 -2.54 3.88
CA PHE A 248 -21.16 -2.95 5.25
C PHE A 248 -22.09 -4.17 5.24
N GLU A 249 -23.01 -4.26 4.28
CA GLU A 249 -23.92 -5.42 4.14
C GLU A 249 -23.19 -6.73 3.82
N LYS A 250 -22.02 -6.65 3.14
CA LYS A 250 -21.16 -7.81 2.87
C LYS A 250 -20.48 -8.37 4.14
N LEU A 251 -20.50 -7.65 5.26
CA LEU A 251 -19.88 -8.13 6.50
C LEU A 251 -20.63 -9.34 7.07
N PRO A 252 -19.91 -10.34 7.63
CA PRO A 252 -20.57 -11.45 8.30
C PRO A 252 -21.45 -10.97 9.46
N ARG A 253 -22.58 -11.66 9.65
CA ARG A 253 -23.57 -11.30 10.68
C ARG A 253 -22.93 -11.19 12.07
N GLY A 254 -23.21 -10.10 12.77
CA GLY A 254 -22.72 -9.82 14.12
C GLY A 254 -21.30 -9.23 14.19
N VAL A 255 -20.53 -9.20 13.09
CA VAL A 255 -19.18 -8.58 13.09
C VAL A 255 -19.29 -7.07 13.27
N LEU A 256 -20.18 -6.41 12.51
CA LEU A 256 -20.39 -4.98 12.62
C LEU A 256 -20.89 -4.59 14.02
N GLU A 257 -21.93 -5.26 14.53
CA GLU A 257 -22.47 -5.03 15.88
C GLU A 257 -21.39 -5.17 16.95
N ARG A 258 -20.55 -6.21 16.86
CA ARG A 258 -19.42 -6.43 17.76
C ARG A 258 -18.40 -5.30 17.72
N ILE A 259 -18.02 -4.84 16.52
CA ILE A 259 -17.04 -3.77 16.36
C ILE A 259 -17.62 -2.44 16.86
N MET A 260 -18.88 -2.14 16.53
CA MET A 260 -19.57 -0.91 16.95
C MET A 260 -19.86 -0.88 18.46
N GLY A 261 -20.03 -2.04 19.10
CA GLY A 261 -20.17 -2.15 20.55
C GLY A 261 -18.88 -1.92 21.34
N ASP A 262 -17.71 -1.96 20.70
CA ASP A 262 -16.41 -1.68 21.31
C ASP A 262 -15.85 -0.37 20.76
N LYS A 263 -15.77 0.65 21.63
CA LYS A 263 -15.27 1.98 21.25
C LYS A 263 -13.86 1.93 20.64
N VAL A 264 -12.98 1.07 21.15
CA VAL A 264 -11.60 0.98 20.65
C VAL A 264 -11.58 0.33 19.26
N ALA A 265 -12.40 -0.71 19.05
CA ALA A 265 -12.48 -1.39 17.77
C ALA A 265 -13.14 -0.54 16.68
N SER A 266 -14.23 0.18 17.02
CA SER A 266 -14.92 1.09 16.09
C SER A 266 -14.07 2.30 15.72
N GLU A 267 -13.35 2.90 16.68
CA GLU A 267 -12.40 3.99 16.38
C GLU A 267 -11.26 3.51 15.46
N ALA A 268 -10.67 2.34 15.75
CA ALA A 268 -9.65 1.74 14.90
C ALA A 268 -10.19 1.45 13.50
N LEU A 269 -11.41 0.93 13.37
CA LEU A 269 -12.06 0.65 12.09
C LEU A 269 -12.12 1.90 11.21
N ILE A 270 -12.65 3.01 11.73
CA ILE A 270 -12.82 4.23 10.93
C ILE A 270 -11.47 4.86 10.61
N LYS A 271 -10.55 4.92 11.57
CA LYS A 271 -9.20 5.46 11.34
C LYS A 271 -8.40 4.67 10.31
N TYR A 272 -8.65 3.37 10.17
CA TYR A 272 -7.97 2.52 9.18
C TYR A 272 -8.37 2.84 7.72
N HIS A 273 -9.49 3.54 7.52
CA HIS A 273 -9.92 4.00 6.20
C HIS A 273 -9.34 5.37 5.80
N ILE A 274 -8.59 6.02 6.69
CA ILE A 274 -8.14 7.40 6.51
C ILE A 274 -6.61 7.44 6.41
N LEU A 275 -6.09 8.08 5.36
CA LEU A 275 -4.68 8.45 5.25
C LEU A 275 -4.51 9.94 5.58
N ASN A 276 -3.36 10.28 6.19
CA ASN A 276 -2.99 11.68 6.48
C ASN A 276 -2.26 12.37 5.31
N THR A 277 -2.45 11.87 4.09
CA THR A 277 -1.91 12.45 2.86
C THR A 277 -2.95 12.36 1.75
N LEU A 278 -2.95 13.30 0.81
CA LEU A 278 -3.88 13.33 -0.31
C LEU A 278 -3.33 12.51 -1.49
N GLN A 279 -3.99 11.40 -1.79
CA GLN A 279 -3.61 10.45 -2.84
C GLN A 279 -4.70 10.42 -3.92
N CYS A 280 -4.50 11.19 -4.99
CA CYS A 280 -5.33 11.11 -6.20
C CYS A 280 -5.06 9.80 -6.94
N SER A 281 -6.06 9.23 -7.59
CA SER A 281 -5.94 7.94 -8.27
C SER A 281 -4.90 7.94 -9.39
N GLU A 282 -4.79 9.05 -10.13
CA GLU A 282 -3.81 9.22 -11.22
C GLU A 282 -2.36 9.36 -10.73
N ALA A 283 -2.14 9.57 -9.43
CA ALA A 283 -0.81 9.55 -8.82
C ALA A 283 -0.31 8.12 -8.55
N ILE A 284 -1.22 7.14 -8.46
CA ILE A 284 -0.90 5.75 -8.17
C ILE A 284 -0.57 5.03 -9.48
N MET A 285 0.72 4.76 -9.70
CA MET A 285 1.23 4.07 -10.89
C MET A 285 1.62 2.60 -10.62
N GLY A 286 1.64 2.21 -9.35
CA GLY A 286 1.99 0.88 -8.84
C GLY A 286 1.71 0.76 -7.34
N GLY A 287 1.97 -0.40 -6.75
CA GLY A 287 1.76 -0.64 -5.32
C GLY A 287 2.69 0.20 -4.44
N ALA A 288 2.10 0.92 -3.50
CA ALA A 288 2.79 1.70 -2.48
C ALA A 288 2.12 1.50 -1.11
N VAL A 289 2.91 1.57 -0.05
CA VAL A 289 2.44 1.34 1.32
C VAL A 289 2.24 2.69 2.00
N TYR A 290 1.06 2.89 2.59
CA TYR A 290 0.69 4.12 3.30
C TYR A 290 0.27 3.80 4.72
N GLU A 291 0.71 4.64 5.67
CA GLU A 291 0.24 4.58 7.05
C GLU A 291 -1.14 5.23 7.17
N THR A 292 -2.06 4.53 7.83
CA THR A 292 -3.42 5.02 8.12
C THR A 292 -3.43 5.78 9.44
N LEU A 293 -4.51 6.52 9.74
CA LEU A 293 -4.67 7.16 11.04
C LEU A 293 -4.80 6.16 12.21
N GLU A 294 -5.04 4.88 11.93
CA GLU A 294 -5.04 3.82 12.95
C GLU A 294 -3.60 3.42 13.35
N GLY A 295 -2.61 3.69 12.48
CA GLY A 295 -1.19 3.39 12.65
C GLY A 295 -0.72 2.17 11.85
N SER A 296 -1.62 1.24 11.51
CA SER A 296 -1.30 0.17 10.57
C SER A 296 -1.21 0.70 9.14
N THR A 297 -0.53 -0.04 8.28
CA THR A 297 -0.37 0.32 6.87
C THR A 297 -1.40 -0.37 5.98
N VAL A 298 -1.68 0.26 4.84
CA VAL A 298 -2.44 -0.28 3.71
C VAL A 298 -1.58 -0.21 2.45
N GLU A 299 -1.65 -1.24 1.61
CA GLU A 299 -1.03 -1.19 0.28
C GLU A 299 -2.05 -0.62 -0.71
N VAL A 300 -1.78 0.55 -1.25
CA VAL A 300 -2.60 1.17 -2.30
C VAL A 300 -1.88 1.00 -3.62
N GLY A 301 -2.57 0.42 -4.59
CA GLY A 301 -2.03 0.15 -5.91
C GLY A 301 -3.08 0.38 -6.99
N CYS A 302 -2.81 -0.16 -8.17
CA CYS A 302 -3.73 -0.09 -9.29
C CYS A 302 -3.55 -1.32 -10.19
N ASP A 303 -4.64 -1.77 -10.80
CA ASP A 303 -4.64 -2.78 -11.88
C ASP A 303 -5.51 -2.27 -13.03
N GLY A 304 -4.85 -1.85 -14.11
CA GLY A 304 -5.46 -1.10 -15.19
C GLY A 304 -5.94 0.27 -14.71
N GLU A 305 -7.24 0.51 -14.80
CA GLU A 305 -7.86 1.78 -14.38
C GLU A 305 -8.45 1.73 -12.96
N SER A 306 -8.53 0.53 -12.38
CA SER A 306 -9.07 0.29 -11.04
C SER A 306 -8.00 0.51 -9.98
N LEU A 307 -8.33 1.32 -8.97
CA LEU A 307 -7.54 1.43 -7.75
C LEU A 307 -7.68 0.13 -6.93
N THR A 308 -6.57 -0.35 -6.38
CA THR A 308 -6.55 -1.51 -5.49
C THR A 308 -6.14 -1.10 -4.09
N VAL A 309 -6.75 -1.73 -3.09
CA VAL A 309 -6.35 -1.60 -1.69
C VAL A 309 -6.09 -3.00 -1.16
N ASN A 310 -4.90 -3.23 -0.60
CA ASN A 310 -4.39 -4.54 -0.19
C ASN A 310 -4.50 -5.60 -1.30
N GLY A 311 -4.26 -5.19 -2.56
CA GLY A 311 -4.31 -6.05 -3.74
C GLY A 311 -5.71 -6.35 -4.27
N VAL A 312 -6.77 -5.88 -3.62
CA VAL A 312 -8.17 -6.10 -4.04
C VAL A 312 -8.69 -4.88 -4.81
N LYS A 313 -9.31 -5.11 -5.98
CA LYS A 313 -10.04 -4.08 -6.73
C LYS A 313 -11.33 -3.76 -6.00
N MET A 314 -11.38 -2.59 -5.38
CA MET A 314 -12.55 -2.23 -4.58
C MET A 314 -13.09 -0.81 -4.81
N ALA A 315 -12.40 0.04 -5.58
CA ALA A 315 -12.88 1.40 -5.80
C ALA A 315 -13.99 1.45 -6.86
N ASN A 316 -15.18 1.93 -6.45
CA ASN A 316 -16.34 2.13 -7.33
C ASN A 316 -16.33 3.52 -7.98
N ARG A 317 -16.07 4.54 -7.16
CA ARG A 317 -16.00 5.94 -7.57
C ARG A 317 -14.76 6.57 -6.94
N LYS A 318 -13.93 7.19 -7.75
CA LYS A 318 -12.62 7.72 -7.35
C LYS A 318 -12.54 9.23 -7.51
N ASP A 319 -11.61 9.84 -6.80
CA ASP A 319 -11.26 11.26 -6.93
C ASP A 319 -12.44 12.21 -6.67
N ILE A 320 -13.23 11.96 -5.62
CA ILE A 320 -14.20 12.94 -5.13
C ILE A 320 -13.43 13.97 -4.30
N VAL A 321 -13.20 15.15 -4.87
CA VAL A 321 -12.36 16.18 -4.27
C VAL A 321 -13.16 17.04 -3.31
N THR A 322 -12.63 17.21 -2.10
CA THR A 322 -13.18 18.04 -1.02
C THR A 322 -12.19 19.12 -0.63
N SER A 323 -12.64 20.12 0.14
CA SER A 323 -11.78 21.22 0.59
C SER A 323 -10.61 20.79 1.51
N ASN A 324 -10.71 19.61 2.14
CA ASN A 324 -9.71 19.07 3.06
C ASN A 324 -9.20 17.67 2.68
N GLY A 325 -9.43 17.21 1.45
CA GLY A 325 -8.93 15.91 1.00
C GLY A 325 -9.56 15.35 -0.27
N VAL A 326 -9.48 14.03 -0.39
CA VAL A 326 -10.07 13.25 -1.48
C VAL A 326 -10.76 12.01 -0.93
N ILE A 327 -11.90 11.65 -1.51
CA ILE A 327 -12.66 10.46 -1.16
C ILE A 327 -12.65 9.49 -2.34
N HIS A 328 -12.41 8.21 -2.04
CA HIS A 328 -12.58 7.09 -2.95
C HIS A 328 -13.62 6.15 -2.35
N LEU A 329 -14.77 5.99 -3.01
CA LEU A 329 -15.80 5.04 -2.57
C LEU A 329 -15.32 3.62 -2.83
N ILE A 330 -15.40 2.76 -1.81
CA ILE A 330 -15.00 1.35 -1.87
C ILE A 330 -16.15 0.40 -1.59
N ASP A 331 -16.08 -0.80 -2.15
CA ASP A 331 -17.12 -1.85 -2.05
C ASP A 331 -16.84 -2.91 -0.97
N HIS A 332 -15.80 -2.74 -0.17
CA HIS A 332 -15.45 -3.59 0.99
C HIS A 332 -15.07 -2.73 2.19
N VAL A 333 -15.38 -3.20 3.41
CA VAL A 333 -14.91 -2.55 4.63
C VAL A 333 -13.50 -3.04 4.97
N LEU A 334 -12.57 -2.12 5.17
CA LEU A 334 -11.21 -2.40 5.62
C LEU A 334 -11.21 -2.61 7.14
N ILE A 335 -11.09 -3.87 7.58
CA ILE A 335 -11.04 -4.19 9.01
C ILE A 335 -9.57 -4.34 9.46
N PRO A 336 -9.03 -3.44 10.32
CA PRO A 336 -7.68 -3.58 10.85
C PRO A 336 -7.59 -4.77 11.79
N ASN A 337 -6.38 -5.31 11.97
CA ASN A 337 -6.17 -6.44 12.89
C ASN A 337 -6.60 -6.10 14.32
N SER A 338 -6.38 -4.86 14.78
CA SER A 338 -6.78 -4.34 16.10
C SER A 338 -8.29 -4.39 16.38
N ALA A 339 -9.14 -4.50 15.35
CA ALA A 339 -10.60 -4.66 15.46
C ALA A 339 -11.06 -6.12 15.26
N LYS A 340 -10.17 -7.02 14.86
CA LYS A 340 -10.43 -8.44 14.64
C LYS A 340 -10.35 -9.24 15.93
N GLN A 341 -11.22 -10.25 16.04
CA GLN A 341 -11.09 -11.28 17.07
C GLN A 341 -9.89 -12.18 16.78
N VAL A 342 -9.34 -12.83 17.81
CA VAL A 342 -8.11 -13.63 17.69
C VAL A 342 -8.18 -14.70 16.58
N ILE A 343 -9.34 -15.31 16.36
CA ILE A 343 -9.53 -16.32 15.32
C ILE A 343 -9.59 -15.71 13.91
N GLU A 344 -10.08 -14.47 13.78
CA GLU A 344 -10.18 -13.73 12.52
C GLU A 344 -8.80 -13.24 12.04
N LEU A 345 -7.74 -13.35 12.87
CA LEU A 345 -6.37 -13.00 12.50
C LEU A 345 -5.68 -14.07 11.64
N ALA A 346 -6.20 -15.30 11.67
CA ALA A 346 -5.71 -16.40 10.85
C ALA A 346 -5.82 -16.06 9.36
N GLY A 347 -4.82 -16.46 8.56
CA GLY A 347 -4.83 -16.30 7.11
C GLY A 347 -4.95 -17.63 6.40
N ASP A 348 -4.76 -17.60 5.07
CA ASP A 348 -4.92 -18.75 4.18
C ASP A 348 -4.05 -19.96 4.54
N GLN A 349 -2.92 -19.73 5.21
CA GLN A 349 -1.97 -20.76 5.62
C GLN A 349 -2.31 -21.41 6.97
N GLN A 350 -3.41 -21.01 7.60
CA GLN A 350 -3.90 -21.53 8.89
C GLN A 350 -5.35 -22.05 8.81
N THR A 351 -5.93 -22.17 7.61
CA THR A 351 -7.32 -22.60 7.40
C THR A 351 -7.59 -23.97 8.03
N THR A 352 -6.68 -24.94 7.87
CA THR A 352 -6.83 -26.27 8.49
C THR A 352 -6.91 -26.18 10.01
N PHE A 353 -6.11 -25.29 10.62
CA PHE A 353 -6.14 -25.08 12.07
C PHE A 353 -7.46 -24.46 12.52
N THR A 354 -7.92 -23.39 11.87
CA THR A 354 -9.18 -22.72 12.23
C THR A 354 -10.39 -23.61 12.02
N ASP A 355 -10.41 -24.41 10.96
CA ASP A 355 -11.49 -25.36 10.68
C ASP A 355 -11.57 -26.44 11.75
N LEU A 356 -10.41 -26.97 12.20
CA LEU A 356 -10.37 -27.93 13.31
C LEU A 356 -10.85 -27.30 14.63
N LEU A 357 -10.50 -26.05 14.93
CA LEU A 357 -11.03 -25.36 16.10
C LEU A 357 -12.56 -25.25 16.06
N ALA A 358 -13.12 -24.93 14.89
CA ALA A 358 -14.57 -24.83 14.68
C ALA A 358 -15.26 -26.20 14.81
N GLN A 359 -14.76 -27.22 14.12
CA GLN A 359 -15.32 -28.57 14.12
C GLN A 359 -15.31 -29.21 15.52
N LEU A 360 -14.26 -28.95 16.32
CA LEU A 360 -14.11 -29.51 17.66
C LEU A 360 -14.84 -28.68 18.76
N GLY A 361 -15.52 -27.60 18.34
CA GLY A 361 -16.30 -26.71 19.21
C GLY A 361 -15.45 -25.81 20.12
N LEU A 362 -14.17 -25.62 19.81
CA LEU A 362 -13.25 -24.82 20.62
C LEU A 362 -13.40 -23.31 20.38
N THR A 363 -14.01 -22.92 19.26
CA THR A 363 -14.33 -21.51 18.94
C THR A 363 -15.23 -20.87 20.00
N SER A 364 -16.18 -21.61 20.55
CA SER A 364 -17.06 -21.16 21.64
C SER A 364 -16.32 -20.77 22.93
N SER A 365 -15.10 -21.28 23.11
CA SER A 365 -14.25 -20.96 24.26
C SER A 365 -13.47 -19.65 24.09
N LEU A 366 -13.42 -19.10 22.86
CA LEU A 366 -12.77 -17.85 22.51
C LEU A 366 -13.78 -16.69 22.63
N ARG A 367 -14.10 -16.29 23.86
CA ARG A 367 -15.10 -15.26 24.13
C ARG A 367 -14.57 -13.86 23.75
N PRO A 368 -15.42 -12.93 23.28
CA PRO A 368 -14.97 -11.58 22.93
C PRO A 368 -14.24 -10.84 24.05
N GLU A 369 -14.70 -11.01 25.30
CA GLU A 369 -14.13 -10.37 26.49
C GLU A 369 -12.87 -11.06 27.04
N GLY A 370 -12.57 -12.27 26.56
CA GLY A 370 -11.41 -13.03 27.01
C GLY A 370 -10.13 -12.59 26.29
N GLN A 371 -8.98 -12.95 26.84
CA GLN A 371 -7.68 -12.71 26.21
C GLN A 371 -7.01 -14.03 25.85
N TYR A 372 -6.59 -14.16 24.59
CA TYR A 372 -6.08 -15.45 24.09
C TYR A 372 -4.81 -15.30 23.26
N THR A 373 -4.02 -16.37 23.23
CA THR A 373 -2.96 -16.53 22.23
C THR A 373 -3.15 -17.83 21.49
N LEU A 374 -3.32 -17.76 20.17
CA LEU A 374 -3.42 -18.92 19.30
C LEU A 374 -2.03 -19.29 18.78
N LEU A 375 -1.62 -20.53 19.03
CA LEU A 375 -0.39 -21.11 18.53
C LEU A 375 -0.73 -21.90 17.27
N ALA A 376 -0.89 -21.22 16.13
CA ALA A 376 -1.47 -21.80 14.92
C ALA A 376 -0.40 -22.48 14.04
N PRO A 377 -0.44 -23.81 13.84
CA PRO A 377 0.43 -24.47 12.88
C PRO A 377 0.07 -24.09 11.43
N LEU A 378 1.04 -24.12 10.53
CA LEU A 378 0.80 -24.06 9.09
C LEU A 378 -0.06 -25.24 8.62
N ASN A 379 -0.85 -25.07 7.56
CA ASN A 379 -1.67 -26.15 6.98
C ASN A 379 -0.87 -27.44 6.73
N GLY A 380 0.37 -27.31 6.23
CA GLY A 380 1.26 -28.45 5.98
C GLY A 380 1.76 -29.19 7.24
N ALA A 381 1.46 -28.70 8.44
CA ALA A 381 1.78 -29.37 9.70
C ALA A 381 0.79 -30.51 10.02
N PHE A 382 -0.39 -30.54 9.38
CA PHE A 382 -1.43 -31.54 9.59
C PHE A 382 -1.33 -32.64 8.53
N SER A 383 -0.81 -33.82 8.90
CA SER A 383 -0.76 -34.99 8.02
C SER A 383 -2.09 -35.73 7.98
N ASP A 384 -2.30 -36.57 6.96
CA ASP A 384 -3.47 -37.45 6.86
C ASP A 384 -3.65 -38.33 8.10
N ASP A 385 -2.56 -38.85 8.65
CA ASP A 385 -2.59 -39.63 9.90
C ASP A 385 -3.09 -38.80 11.08
N THR A 386 -2.69 -37.53 11.15
CA THR A 386 -3.13 -36.60 12.20
C THR A 386 -4.64 -36.32 12.07
N LEU A 387 -5.13 -36.13 10.85
CA LEU A 387 -6.54 -35.85 10.58
C LEU A 387 -7.45 -37.07 10.78
N ARG A 388 -6.89 -38.28 10.73
CA ARG A 388 -7.60 -39.54 11.01
C ARG A 388 -7.58 -39.96 12.49
N MET A 389 -6.90 -39.19 13.35
CA MET A 389 -6.86 -39.47 14.78
C MET A 389 -8.25 -39.37 15.42
N ASP A 390 -8.41 -40.05 16.56
CA ASP A 390 -9.61 -39.92 17.39
C ASP A 390 -9.89 -38.44 17.73
N GLN A 391 -11.13 -38.00 17.54
CA GLN A 391 -11.52 -36.60 17.69
C GLN A 391 -11.34 -36.09 19.12
N ARG A 392 -11.44 -36.94 20.15
CA ARG A 392 -11.21 -36.52 21.55
C ARG A 392 -9.74 -36.21 21.76
N LEU A 393 -8.87 -37.05 21.22
CA LEU A 393 -7.43 -36.82 21.28
C LEU A 393 -7.02 -35.59 20.47
N LEU A 394 -7.57 -35.43 19.26
CA LEU A 394 -7.31 -34.23 18.45
C LEU A 394 -7.80 -32.95 19.15
N LYS A 395 -8.96 -33.00 19.83
CA LYS A 395 -9.46 -31.90 20.66
C LYS A 395 -8.51 -31.52 21.79
N LEU A 396 -7.94 -32.50 22.50
CA LEU A 396 -6.93 -32.25 23.53
C LEU A 396 -5.66 -31.60 22.94
N ILE A 397 -5.21 -32.06 21.77
CA ILE A 397 -4.07 -31.46 21.07
C ILE A 397 -4.40 -30.00 20.73
N MET A 398 -5.56 -29.72 20.13
CA MET A 398 -5.97 -28.37 19.76
C MET A 398 -6.17 -27.44 20.97
N GLN A 399 -6.64 -27.95 22.11
CA GLN A 399 -6.69 -27.19 23.37
C GLN A 399 -5.29 -26.75 23.85
N ASN A 400 -4.24 -27.50 23.52
CA ASN A 400 -2.86 -27.13 23.82
C ASN A 400 -2.27 -26.07 22.87
N HIS A 401 -3.01 -25.68 21.83
CA HIS A 401 -2.64 -24.61 20.91
C HIS A 401 -3.36 -23.29 21.23
N ILE A 402 -4.07 -23.22 22.36
CA ILE A 402 -4.77 -22.02 22.83
C ILE A 402 -4.24 -21.69 24.22
N LEU A 403 -3.73 -20.47 24.42
CA LEU A 403 -3.37 -19.94 25.72
C LEU A 403 -4.49 -19.02 26.24
N LYS A 404 -4.71 -19.01 27.56
CA LYS A 404 -5.76 -18.18 28.22
C LYS A 404 -5.32 -16.75 28.53
N VAL A 405 -4.21 -16.32 27.93
CA VAL A 405 -3.60 -15.00 28.09
C VAL A 405 -3.18 -14.49 26.73
N LYS A 406 -3.28 -13.18 26.52
CA LYS A 406 -2.74 -12.51 25.34
C LYS A 406 -1.25 -12.26 25.59
N ILE A 407 -0.39 -12.86 24.76
CA ILE A 407 1.06 -12.70 24.84
C ILE A 407 1.54 -12.23 23.46
N GLY A 408 2.08 -11.03 23.40
CA GLY A 408 2.70 -10.49 22.20
C GLY A 408 4.08 -11.11 21.93
N LEU A 409 4.55 -11.01 20.69
CA LEU A 409 5.88 -11.53 20.32
C LEU A 409 7.01 -10.91 21.18
N ASN A 410 6.86 -9.64 21.54
CA ASN A 410 7.85 -8.89 22.32
C ASN A 410 7.84 -9.23 23.83
N GLU A 411 6.84 -9.99 24.28
CA GLU A 411 6.68 -10.39 25.69
C GLU A 411 7.22 -11.80 25.95
N LEU A 412 7.62 -12.53 24.90
CA LEU A 412 8.19 -13.87 25.02
C LEU A 412 9.64 -13.81 25.49
N TYR A 413 9.95 -14.53 26.57
CA TYR A 413 11.31 -14.60 27.11
C TYR A 413 11.75 -16.06 27.38
N ASN A 414 13.07 -16.27 27.39
CA ASN A 414 13.63 -17.61 27.56
C ASN A 414 13.32 -18.19 28.95
N GLY A 415 12.83 -19.44 28.99
CA GLY A 415 12.45 -20.11 30.24
C GLY A 415 11.06 -19.74 30.76
N GLN A 416 10.30 -18.94 30.02
CA GLN A 416 8.90 -18.68 30.33
C GLN A 416 8.06 -19.96 30.20
N ASN A 417 7.12 -20.15 31.12
CA ASN A 417 6.14 -21.23 31.08
C ASN A 417 4.75 -20.62 30.91
N VAL A 418 3.95 -21.20 30.01
CA VAL A 418 2.59 -20.72 29.71
C VAL A 418 1.58 -21.84 29.81
N GLU A 419 0.43 -21.54 30.42
CA GLU A 419 -0.66 -22.51 30.57
C GLU A 419 -1.59 -22.50 29.35
N THR A 420 -1.89 -23.68 28.85
CA THR A 420 -2.85 -23.88 27.76
C THR A 420 -4.29 -23.97 28.26
N LEU A 421 -5.26 -23.87 27.35
CA LEU A 421 -6.67 -24.14 27.64
C LEU A 421 -6.88 -25.58 28.15
N GLY A 422 -6.05 -26.51 27.68
CA GLY A 422 -6.02 -27.91 28.12
C GLY A 422 -5.32 -28.15 29.47
N GLY A 423 -4.86 -27.10 30.16
CA GLY A 423 -4.21 -27.19 31.47
C GLY A 423 -2.78 -27.74 31.43
N LYS A 424 -2.16 -27.79 30.25
CA LYS A 424 -0.74 -28.16 30.10
C LYS A 424 0.14 -26.91 30.22
N GLN A 425 1.37 -27.10 30.67
CA GLN A 425 2.39 -26.06 30.69
C GLN A 425 3.29 -26.23 29.47
N LEU A 426 3.49 -25.16 28.70
CA LEU A 426 4.43 -25.14 27.58
C LEU A 426 5.63 -24.28 27.92
N ARG A 427 6.83 -24.79 27.63
CA ARG A 427 8.10 -24.09 27.82
C ARG A 427 8.45 -23.30 26.58
N ILE A 428 8.90 -22.06 26.78
CA ILE A 428 9.37 -21.17 25.73
C ILE A 428 10.89 -21.13 25.72
N PHE A 429 11.45 -21.38 24.55
CA PHE A 429 12.88 -21.33 24.27
C PHE A 429 13.15 -20.20 23.28
N VAL A 430 13.90 -19.18 23.72
CA VAL A 430 14.30 -18.05 22.87
C VAL A 430 15.77 -18.24 22.51
N TYR A 431 16.02 -18.46 21.23
CA TYR A 431 17.34 -18.55 20.62
C TYR A 431 17.67 -17.25 19.90
N ARG A 432 18.93 -17.10 19.46
CA ARG A 432 19.39 -15.90 18.73
C ARG A 432 18.54 -15.56 17.50
N THR A 433 18.05 -16.57 16.78
CA THR A 433 17.32 -16.39 15.51
C THR A 433 15.98 -17.13 15.44
N ALA A 434 15.52 -17.70 16.55
CA ALA A 434 14.30 -18.50 16.60
C ALA A 434 13.66 -18.43 17.99
N VAL A 435 12.33 -18.45 18.00
CA VAL A 435 11.53 -18.67 19.22
C VAL A 435 10.78 -19.98 19.04
N CYS A 436 10.92 -20.89 19.99
CA CYS A 436 10.29 -22.20 19.95
C CYS A 436 9.48 -22.44 21.21
N ILE A 437 8.31 -23.05 21.05
CA ILE A 437 7.45 -23.50 22.14
C ILE A 437 7.42 -25.02 22.09
N GLU A 438 7.93 -25.66 23.13
CA GLU A 438 8.18 -27.11 23.16
C GLU A 438 9.00 -27.58 21.94
N ASN A 439 8.41 -28.44 21.10
CA ASN A 439 9.05 -29.02 19.91
C ASN A 439 8.88 -28.18 18.64
N SER A 440 8.07 -27.12 18.67
CA SER A 440 7.70 -26.37 17.46
C SER A 440 8.24 -24.95 17.50
N CYS A 441 8.76 -24.47 16.38
CA CYS A 441 9.32 -23.13 16.26
C CYS A 441 8.42 -22.21 15.46
N MET A 442 8.41 -20.95 15.87
CA MET A 442 7.64 -19.88 15.26
C MET A 442 8.16 -19.55 13.86
N VAL A 443 7.23 -19.11 13.01
CA VAL A 443 7.46 -18.53 11.69
C VAL A 443 7.04 -17.06 11.73
N ARG A 444 7.57 -16.26 10.80
CA ARG A 444 7.11 -14.88 10.60
C ARG A 444 5.61 -14.85 10.31
N GLY A 445 4.97 -13.75 10.70
CA GLY A 445 3.53 -13.53 10.51
C GLY A 445 2.71 -13.60 11.80
N SER A 446 3.33 -13.34 12.96
CA SER A 446 2.55 -13.08 14.17
C SER A 446 1.69 -11.84 13.97
N LYS A 447 0.43 -11.89 14.41
CA LYS A 447 -0.51 -10.76 14.34
C LYS A 447 -1.18 -10.57 15.68
N GLU A 448 -1.44 -9.32 16.00
CA GLU A 448 -2.15 -8.93 17.21
C GLU A 448 -3.51 -8.35 16.82
N GLY A 449 -4.54 -8.75 17.55
CA GLY A 449 -5.88 -8.23 17.38
C GLY A 449 -6.52 -7.83 18.70
N ARG A 450 -7.85 -7.65 18.65
CA ARG A 450 -8.57 -6.98 19.72
C ARG A 450 -8.45 -7.71 21.05
N ASN A 451 -8.73 -9.02 21.02
CA ASN A 451 -8.82 -9.87 22.21
C ASN A 451 -7.75 -10.97 22.22
N GLY A 452 -6.75 -10.90 21.35
CA GLY A 452 -5.68 -11.90 21.36
C GLY A 452 -4.60 -11.73 20.31
N VAL A 453 -3.67 -12.66 20.32
CA VAL A 453 -2.53 -12.75 19.39
C VAL A 453 -2.54 -14.11 18.70
N ILE A 454 -2.13 -14.15 17.44
CA ILE A 454 -1.84 -15.40 16.74
C ILE A 454 -0.35 -15.47 16.41
N HIS A 455 0.26 -16.61 16.74
CA HIS A 455 1.63 -16.97 16.41
C HIS A 455 1.62 -18.16 15.45
N ILE A 456 2.39 -18.06 14.37
CA ILE A 456 2.42 -19.11 13.34
C ILE A 456 3.54 -20.10 13.65
N PHE A 457 3.26 -21.40 13.56
CA PHE A 457 4.21 -22.47 13.87
C PHE A 457 4.43 -23.43 12.70
N ARG A 458 5.63 -24.00 12.60
CA ARG A 458 5.95 -24.98 11.54
C ARG A 458 5.30 -26.34 11.74
N GLN A 459 5.09 -26.74 12.99
CA GLN A 459 4.64 -28.07 13.36
C GLN A 459 3.60 -27.98 14.49
N ILE A 460 2.84 -29.06 14.65
CA ILE A 460 1.95 -29.25 15.80
C ILE A 460 2.78 -29.33 17.09
N ILE A 461 2.36 -28.58 18.10
CA ILE A 461 2.97 -28.57 19.44
C ILE A 461 2.58 -29.86 20.17
N LYS A 462 3.60 -30.57 20.66
CA LYS A 462 3.53 -31.82 21.41
C LYS A 462 4.19 -31.60 22.77
N PRO A 463 3.41 -31.27 23.82
CA PRO A 463 3.94 -31.08 25.15
C PRO A 463 4.65 -32.36 25.63
N ALA A 464 5.82 -32.20 26.27
CA ALA A 464 6.53 -33.35 26.81
C ALA A 464 5.76 -33.99 27.98
N GLU A 465 5.51 -35.30 27.90
CA GLU A 465 4.81 -36.06 28.95
C GLU A 465 5.76 -36.86 29.84
N LYS A 466 6.98 -37.12 29.37
CA LYS A 466 7.95 -38.01 30.03
C LYS A 466 9.22 -37.27 30.39
N SER A 467 9.79 -37.61 31.55
CA SER A 467 11.13 -37.15 31.92
C SER A 467 12.20 -37.84 31.05
N LEU A 468 13.40 -37.25 30.97
CA LEU A 468 14.54 -37.87 30.27
C LEU A 468 14.78 -39.31 30.73
N ARG A 469 14.68 -39.55 32.05
CA ARG A 469 14.86 -40.88 32.65
C ARG A 469 13.80 -41.88 32.19
N GLU A 470 12.55 -41.46 32.07
CA GLU A 470 11.45 -42.31 31.59
C GLU A 470 11.55 -42.60 30.10
N VAL A 471 11.97 -41.63 29.30
CA VAL A 471 12.22 -41.85 27.86
C VAL A 471 13.33 -42.90 27.69
N LEU A 472 14.44 -42.77 28.42
CA LEU A 472 15.56 -43.70 28.35
C LEU A 472 15.21 -45.11 28.85
N LYS A 473 14.46 -45.24 29.96
CA LYS A 473 14.04 -46.55 30.47
C LYS A 473 13.13 -47.32 29.52
N ASN A 474 12.33 -46.62 28.74
CA ASN A 474 11.36 -47.22 27.82
C ASN A 474 11.98 -47.58 26.46
N ASP A 475 13.19 -47.11 26.18
CA ASP A 475 13.89 -47.36 24.93
C ASP A 475 14.67 -48.68 25.01
N LYS A 476 14.25 -49.68 24.23
CA LYS A 476 14.88 -51.00 24.17
C LYS A 476 16.02 -51.08 23.14
N ARG A 477 16.40 -49.96 22.52
CA ARG A 477 17.59 -49.93 21.65
C ARG A 477 18.82 -50.31 22.48
N PRO A 478 19.69 -51.21 21.99
CA PRO A 478 20.86 -51.64 22.76
C PRO A 478 21.71 -50.42 23.11
N GLU A 479 22.16 -50.34 24.36
CA GLU A 479 23.15 -49.33 24.77
C GLU A 479 24.29 -49.34 23.74
N PRO A 480 24.73 -48.17 23.23
CA PRO A 480 25.98 -48.14 22.51
C PRO A 480 27.03 -48.72 23.45
N ARG A 481 27.68 -49.81 23.03
CA ARG A 481 28.74 -50.48 23.81
C ARG A 481 29.61 -49.39 24.42
N PRO A 482 29.91 -49.44 25.73
CA PRO A 482 30.87 -48.50 26.29
C PRO A 482 32.10 -48.58 25.40
N LEU A 483 32.61 -47.42 24.93
CA LEU A 483 33.91 -47.39 24.28
C LEU A 483 34.84 -48.09 25.27
N SER A 484 35.21 -49.33 24.96
CA SER A 484 36.32 -49.99 25.61
C SER A 484 37.51 -49.09 25.31
N LEU A 485 37.87 -48.25 26.26
CA LEU A 485 39.21 -47.69 26.34
C LEU A 485 40.13 -48.90 26.33
N LEU A 486 40.62 -49.23 25.13
CA LEU A 486 41.78 -50.08 24.95
C LEU A 486 42.92 -49.33 25.63
N VAL A 487 43.08 -49.60 26.93
CA VAL A 487 44.32 -49.37 27.65
C VAL A 487 45.30 -50.39 27.08
N ASN A 488 45.95 -50.05 25.97
CA ASN A 488 47.20 -50.67 25.63
C ASN A 488 48.24 -50.19 26.66
N PRO A 489 48.95 -51.09 27.37
CA PRO A 489 50.03 -50.67 28.24
C PRO A 489 51.13 -50.02 27.36
N PRO A 490 51.72 -48.89 27.79
CA PRO A 490 52.82 -48.31 27.06
C PRO A 490 54.04 -49.23 27.19
N ALA A 491 54.51 -49.75 26.05
CA ALA A 491 55.89 -50.16 25.93
C ALA A 491 56.78 -48.96 26.29
N GLN A 492 57.78 -49.23 27.12
CA GLN A 492 58.69 -48.26 27.71
C GLN A 492 59.32 -47.31 26.66
N GLY A 493 59.38 -46.03 27.00
CA GLY A 493 60.43 -45.13 26.52
C GLY A 493 59.97 -43.89 25.75
N GLN A 494 59.50 -42.86 26.48
CA GLN A 494 60.08 -41.50 26.50
C GLN A 494 59.02 -40.47 26.95
N CYS A 495 59.36 -39.77 28.03
CA CYS A 495 58.59 -38.66 28.60
C CYS A 495 58.52 -37.48 27.62
N MET A 496 57.36 -36.84 27.50
CA MET A 496 57.23 -35.38 27.38
C MET A 496 55.82 -34.95 27.79
N ALA A 497 55.77 -33.86 28.56
CA ALA A 497 54.64 -33.32 29.28
C ALA A 497 53.49 -32.83 28.38
N GLY A 498 52.27 -32.84 28.92
CA GLY A 498 51.04 -32.47 28.22
C GLY A 498 50.78 -30.97 28.11
N VAL A 499 49.63 -30.60 27.54
CA VAL A 499 48.62 -29.64 28.04
C VAL A 499 47.43 -29.61 27.06
N ILE A 500 46.25 -29.49 27.67
CA ILE A 500 44.87 -29.36 27.19
C ILE A 500 44.65 -28.19 26.19
N ALA A 501 43.77 -28.34 25.20
CA ALA A 501 42.92 -27.23 24.72
C ALA A 501 41.68 -27.65 23.90
N LEU A 502 40.62 -26.89 24.12
CA LEU A 502 39.23 -26.94 23.67
C LEU A 502 38.97 -26.70 22.16
N HIS A 503 37.87 -27.30 21.67
CA HIS A 503 36.80 -26.74 20.83
C HIS A 503 37.08 -25.56 19.86
N ARG A 504 36.84 -25.74 18.54
CA ARG A 504 35.60 -25.32 17.81
C ARG A 504 35.80 -25.26 16.28
N HIS A 505 34.77 -25.75 15.57
CA HIS A 505 34.29 -25.42 14.20
C HIS A 505 35.26 -25.65 13.01
N VAL A 506 34.82 -26.06 11.81
CA VAL A 506 33.99 -25.28 10.88
C VAL A 506 33.39 -26.15 9.77
N CYS A 507 32.22 -25.68 9.32
CA CYS A 507 31.46 -25.93 8.11
C CYS A 507 32.18 -26.31 6.80
N SER A 508 31.42 -27.10 6.05
CA SER A 508 31.45 -27.42 4.63
C SER A 508 31.77 -26.27 3.67
N ALA A 509 32.59 -26.58 2.66
CA ALA A 509 32.98 -25.73 1.55
C ALA A 509 32.20 -26.07 0.26
N THR A 510 31.70 -25.03 -0.41
CA THR A 510 31.43 -24.93 -1.85
C THR A 510 31.58 -23.43 -2.14
N GLY A 511 32.38 -22.87 -3.04
CA GLY A 511 33.10 -23.34 -4.22
C GLY A 511 32.91 -22.25 -5.29
N LYS A 512 33.97 -21.50 -5.65
CA LYS A 512 34.26 -20.94 -7.00
C LYS A 512 35.26 -19.77 -6.99
N MET A 513 36.33 -19.99 -7.78
CA MET A 513 36.96 -19.12 -8.79
C MET A 513 37.76 -17.85 -8.43
N PHE A 514 39.06 -17.96 -8.75
CA PHE A 514 39.95 -17.09 -9.57
C PHE A 514 40.57 -15.78 -9.02
N ARG A 515 41.93 -15.78 -9.09
CA ARG A 515 42.93 -14.68 -9.30
C ARG A 515 42.94 -13.55 -8.25
N GLY A 516 44.05 -13.04 -7.72
CA GLY A 516 45.50 -13.12 -7.99
C GLY A 516 46.14 -11.79 -7.53
N GLY A 517 47.32 -11.82 -6.89
CA GLY A 517 48.13 -10.65 -6.46
C GLY A 517 48.26 -10.56 -4.92
N ARG A 518 49.43 -10.83 -4.28
CA ARG A 518 50.56 -9.90 -3.99
C ARG A 518 50.06 -8.57 -3.41
N THR A 519 50.43 -8.08 -2.23
CA THR A 519 51.71 -8.10 -1.50
C THR A 519 51.52 -7.50 -0.08
N GLU A 520 52.34 -7.95 0.87
CA GLU A 520 53.03 -7.23 1.96
C GLU A 520 52.33 -6.23 2.92
N GLY A 521 52.49 -6.52 4.22
CA GLY A 521 52.76 -5.56 5.31
C GLY A 521 51.52 -4.99 6.01
N GLU A 522 51.44 -4.77 7.33
CA GLU A 522 52.42 -4.68 8.42
C GLU A 522 51.69 -5.00 9.75
N GLN A 523 52.51 -5.25 10.76
CA GLN A 523 52.15 -5.43 12.17
C GLN A 523 51.56 -4.17 12.84
N ARG A 524 51.07 -4.42 14.07
CA ARG A 524 50.75 -3.53 15.20
C ARG A 524 49.24 -3.29 15.33
N GLY A 525 48.60 -3.53 16.46
CA GLY A 525 49.07 -3.65 17.84
C GLY A 525 47.98 -2.99 18.68
N CYS A 526 47.32 -3.77 19.53
CA CYS A 526 46.14 -3.38 20.30
C CYS A 526 46.41 -2.23 21.28
N VAL A 527 45.40 -1.37 21.45
CA VAL A 527 44.76 -1.11 22.76
C VAL A 527 43.27 -1.33 22.56
#